data_AF-A0A8J8E2W6-F1
#
_entry.id   AF-A0A8J8E2W6-F1
#
_cell.length_a   1.000
_cell.length_b   1.000
_cell.length_c   1.000
_cell.angle_alpha   90.00
_cell.angle_beta   90.00
_cell.angle_gamma   90.00
#
_symmetry.space_group_name_H-M   'P 1'
#
loop_
_entity.id
_entity.type
_entity.pdbx_description
1 polymer ?
#
loop_
_entity_poly.entity_id
_entity_poly.type
_entity_poly.pdbx_seq_one_letter_code
_entity_poly.pdbx_strand_id
1 'polypeptide(L)'
;MDGLAAFVDTNVIIKHLEGNIDLLDLKEGFDILYSNGIVFSEALMVYIRALTGERPYTLKHNPEMIKNLKEDLRDFVRLFELFFDLEIN
;
A
#
# COMPACT_ATOMS: atom_id res chain seq x y z
N MET A 1 -4.43 27.55 -0.79
CA MET A 1 -5.33 26.40 -1.01
C MET A 1 -5.44 25.75 0.35
N ASP A 2 -6.54 25.99 1.07
CA ASP A 2 -6.77 25.44 2.42
C ASP A 2 -7.55 24.12 2.30
N GLY A 3 -6.99 23.18 1.51
CA GLY A 3 -7.57 21.85 1.35
C GLY A 3 -7.20 20.94 2.53
N LEU A 4 -8.12 20.07 2.95
CA LEU A 4 -7.86 19.14 4.06
C LEU A 4 -6.99 18.00 3.54
N ALA A 5 -5.84 17.79 4.17
CA ALA A 5 -4.92 16.72 3.81
C ALA A 5 -4.78 15.69 4.93
N ALA A 6 -4.57 14.43 4.56
CA ALA A 6 -4.30 13.34 5.49
C ALA A 6 -3.04 12.58 5.09
N PHE A 7 -2.28 12.16 6.09
CA PHE A 7 -1.27 11.12 5.92
C PHE A 7 -1.93 9.76 6.13
N VAL A 8 -1.73 8.84 5.18
CA VAL A 8 -2.33 7.51 5.16
C VAL A 8 -1.30 6.49 5.62
N ASP A 9 -1.55 5.89 6.79
CA ASP A 9 -0.71 4.85 7.37
C ASP A 9 -0.94 3.47 6.72
N THR A 10 0.02 2.57 6.88
CA THR A 10 0.00 1.17 6.42
C THR A 10 -1.31 0.47 6.82
N ASN A 11 -1.82 0.71 8.02
CA ASN A 11 -3.05 0.07 8.50
C ASN A 11 -4.30 0.45 7.69
N VAL A 12 -4.38 1.68 7.17
CA VAL A 12 -5.51 2.11 6.35
C VAL A 12 -5.48 1.41 5.00
N ILE A 13 -4.29 1.27 4.42
CA ILE A 13 -4.06 0.57 3.15
C ILE A 13 -4.43 -0.91 3.29
N ILE A 14 -4.01 -1.56 4.38
CA ILE A 14 -4.37 -2.96 4.65
C ILE A 14 -5.89 -3.12 4.75
N LYS A 15 -6.56 -2.27 5.53
CA LYS A 15 -8.03 -2.31 5.65
C LYS A 15 -8.73 -2.10 4.32
N HIS A 16 -8.16 -1.28 3.43
CA HIS A 16 -8.69 -1.13 2.09
C HIS A 16 -8.57 -2.40 1.26
N LEU A 17 -7.40 -3.04 1.27
CA LEU A 17 -7.17 -4.31 0.57
C LEU A 17 -8.03 -5.46 1.11
N GLU A 18 -8.41 -5.40 2.39
CA GLU A 18 -9.36 -6.33 3.01
C GLU A 18 -10.84 -6.04 2.66
N GLY A 19 -11.13 -4.92 1.98
CA GLY A 19 -12.48 -4.46 1.67
C GLY A 19 -13.23 -3.82 2.83
N ASN A 20 -12.52 -3.46 3.91
CA ASN A 20 -13.09 -2.86 5.12
C ASN A 20 -13.20 -1.33 5.06
N ILE A 21 -12.44 -0.69 4.17
CA ILE A 21 -12.44 0.77 3.95
C ILE A 21 -12.33 1.01 2.44
N ASP A 22 -13.04 2.00 1.89
CA ASP A 22 -12.76 2.51 0.55
C ASP A 22 -11.85 3.75 0.63
N LEU A 23 -10.70 3.73 -0.05
CA LEU A 23 -9.82 4.89 -0.14
C LEU A 23 -10.45 6.02 -0.97
N LEU A 24 -11.42 5.70 -1.84
CA LEU A 24 -12.18 6.71 -2.57
C LEU A 24 -13.09 7.52 -1.64
N ASP A 25 -13.73 6.88 -0.65
CA ASP A 25 -14.52 7.58 0.38
C ASP A 25 -13.64 8.55 1.19
N LEU A 26 -12.38 8.17 1.46
CA LEU A 26 -11.43 9.07 2.11
C LEU A 26 -11.07 10.27 1.22
N LYS A 27 -11.02 10.10 -0.10
CA LYS A 27 -10.82 11.22 -1.04
C LYS A 27 -12.02 12.16 -1.14
N GLU A 28 -13.22 11.75 -0.72
CA GLU A 28 -14.35 12.69 -0.61
C GLU A 28 -14.18 13.67 0.57
N GLY A 29 -13.47 13.25 1.62
CA GLY A 29 -13.22 14.06 2.82
C GLY A 29 -11.87 14.78 2.82
N PHE A 30 -10.88 14.29 2.09
CA PHE A 30 -9.53 14.85 2.01
C PHE A 30 -9.14 15.14 0.56
N ASP A 31 -8.76 16.38 0.29
CA ASP A 31 -8.30 16.82 -1.02
C ASP A 31 -6.97 16.16 -1.42
N ILE A 32 -6.13 15.88 -0.43
CA ILE A 32 -4.80 15.30 -0.63
C ILE A 32 -4.57 14.17 0.38
N LEU A 33 -4.20 13.01 -0.15
CA LEU A 33 -3.72 11.88 0.64
C LEU A 33 -2.21 11.74 0.44
N TYR A 34 -1.47 11.73 1.53
CA TYR A 34 -0.02 11.55 1.56
C TYR A 34 0.34 10.14 2.01
N SER A 35 1.44 9.61 1.50
CA SER A 35 2.10 8.40 1.98
C SER A 35 3.61 8.58 1.83
N ASN A 36 4.42 7.63 2.31
CA ASN A 36 5.86 7.66 2.12
C ASN A 36 6.41 6.25 1.80
N GLY A 37 7.72 6.19 1.54
CA GLY A 37 8.42 4.95 1.22
C GLY A 37 8.40 3.89 2.34
N ILE A 38 8.26 4.30 3.61
CA ILE A 38 8.13 3.35 4.74
C ILE A 38 6.79 2.64 4.65
N VAL A 39 5.70 3.41 4.55
CA VAL A 39 4.34 2.88 4.41
C VAL A 39 4.22 1.97 3.20
N PHE A 40 4.77 2.38 2.05
CA PHE A 40 4.83 1.53 0.85
C PHE A 40 5.51 0.20 1.12
N SER A 41 6.70 0.22 1.73
CA SER A 41 7.49 -0.98 1.98
C SER A 41 6.80 -1.94 2.95
N GLU A 42 6.16 -1.42 4.00
CA GLU A 42 5.42 -2.21 4.96
C GLU A 42 4.16 -2.83 4.34
N ALA A 43 3.36 -2.01 3.65
CA ALA A 43 2.14 -2.47 2.99
C ALA A 43 2.45 -3.54 1.93
N LEU A 44 3.51 -3.35 1.14
CA LEU A 44 3.95 -4.31 0.11
C LEU A 44 4.34 -5.65 0.74
N MET A 45 5.10 -5.63 1.84
CA MET A 45 5.50 -6.85 2.53
C MET A 45 4.28 -7.60 3.10
N VAL A 46 3.30 -6.89 3.65
CA VAL A 46 2.05 -7.49 4.13
C VAL A 46 1.26 -8.10 2.97
N TYR A 47 1.13 -7.38 1.86
CA TYR A 47 0.39 -7.82 0.69
C TYR A 47 0.99 -9.08 0.06
N ILE A 48 2.31 -9.12 -0.16
CA ILE A 48 2.99 -10.31 -0.70
C ILE A 48 2.79 -11.52 0.22
N ARG A 49 2.85 -11.34 1.54
CA ARG A 49 2.60 -12.42 2.50
C ARG A 49 1.17 -12.92 2.45
N ALA A 50 0.19 -12.02 2.25
CA ALA A 50 -1.21 -12.41 2.10
C ALA A 50 -1.44 -13.24 0.84
N LEU A 51 -0.81 -12.85 -0.28
CA LEU A 51 -0.91 -13.59 -1.55
C LEU A 51 -0.22 -14.96 -1.51
N THR A 52 0.89 -15.08 -0.80
CA THR A 52 1.73 -16.29 -0.81
C THR A 52 1.47 -17.23 0.38
N GLY A 53 0.90 -16.72 1.49
CA GLY A 53 0.84 -17.44 2.76
C GLY A 53 2.19 -17.60 3.47
N GLU A 54 3.27 -17.02 2.93
CA GLU A 54 4.63 -17.26 3.37
C GLU A 54 5.15 -16.23 4.38
N ARG A 55 6.22 -16.62 5.09
CA ARG A 55 6.93 -15.72 6.01
C ARG A 55 7.96 -14.87 5.25
N PRO A 56 8.31 -13.67 5.75
CA PRO A 56 9.32 -12.81 5.12
C PRO A 56 10.65 -13.51 4.86
N TYR A 57 11.06 -14.41 5.75
CA TYR A 57 12.27 -15.19 5.58
C TYR A 57 12.21 -16.05 4.30
N THR A 58 11.13 -16.81 4.10
CA THR A 58 10.97 -17.66 2.90
C THR A 58 11.00 -16.81 1.63
N LEU A 59 10.24 -15.72 1.60
CA LEU A 59 10.12 -14.84 0.44
C LEU A 59 11.46 -14.22 0.02
N LYS A 60 12.30 -13.83 1.01
CA LYS A 60 13.64 -13.31 0.75
C LYS A 60 14.61 -14.34 0.18
N HIS A 61 14.40 -15.63 0.48
CA HIS A 61 15.26 -16.72 0.01
C HIS A 61 14.72 -17.42 -1.24
N ASN A 62 13.47 -17.17 -1.63
CA ASN A 62 12.85 -17.72 -2.84
C ASN A 62 12.13 -16.63 -3.67
N PRO A 63 12.88 -15.80 -4.42
CA PRO A 63 12.31 -14.67 -5.16
C PRO A 63 11.40 -15.07 -6.32
N GLU A 64 11.46 -16.31 -6.81
CA GLU A 64 10.57 -16.79 -7.89
C GLU A 64 9.10 -16.73 -7.49
N MET A 65 8.79 -16.92 -6.19
CA MET A 65 7.42 -16.79 -5.69
C MET A 65 6.87 -15.38 -5.87
N ILE A 66 7.71 -14.35 -5.79
CA ILE A 66 7.30 -12.95 -5.97
C ILE A 66 7.12 -12.63 -7.46
N LYS A 67 7.98 -13.18 -8.34
CA LYS A 67 7.91 -12.95 -9.79
C LYS A 67 6.60 -13.42 -10.41
N ASN A 68 5.99 -14.47 -9.85
CA ASN A 68 4.72 -15.00 -10.32
C ASN A 68 3.51 -14.11 -9.96
N LEU A 69 3.67 -13.13 -9.06
CA LEU A 69 2.62 -12.20 -8.61
C LEU A 69 2.58 -10.92 -9.43
N LYS A 70 3.10 -10.93 -10.66
CA LYS A 70 3.36 -9.72 -11.45
C LYS A 70 2.14 -8.80 -11.61
N GLU A 71 0.97 -9.36 -11.90
CA GLU A 71 -0.24 -8.55 -12.09
C GLU A 71 -0.77 -8.05 -10.75
N ASP A 72 -0.81 -8.88 -9.69
CA ASP A 72 -1.22 -8.45 -8.35
C ASP A 72 -0.33 -7.30 -7.81
N LEU A 73 0.98 -7.40 -8.04
CA LEU A 73 1.94 -6.36 -7.65
C LEU A 73 1.79 -5.09 -8.47
N ARG A 74 1.41 -5.20 -9.74
CA ARG A 74 1.13 -4.04 -10.58
C ARG A 74 -0.11 -3.29 -10.09
N ASP A 75 -1.16 -4.01 -9.71
CA ASP A 75 -2.37 -3.40 -9.15
C ASP A 75 -2.09 -2.76 -7.79
N PHE A 76 -1.28 -3.41 -6.95
CA PHE A 76 -0.80 -2.81 -5.70
C PHE A 76 -0.02 -1.51 -5.91
N VAL A 77 0.90 -1.46 -6.89
CA VAL A 77 1.65 -0.23 -7.20
C VAL A 77 0.72 0.88 -7.70
N ARG A 78 -0.28 0.55 -8.52
CA ARG A 78 -1.29 1.52 -8.99
C ARG A 78 -2.11 2.12 -7.86
N LEU A 79 -2.39 1.34 -6.81
CA LEU A 79 -3.04 1.86 -5.60
C LEU A 79 -2.26 3.04 -5.02
N PHE A 80 -0.93 2.96 -5.02
CA PHE A 80 -0.08 4.00 -4.46
C PHE A 80 0.01 5.26 -5.33
N GLU A 81 -0.42 5.21 -6.60
CA GLU A 81 -0.57 6.40 -7.45
C GLU A 81 -1.66 7.35 -6.92
N LEU A 82 -2.51 6.89 -5.99
CA LEU A 82 -3.50 7.75 -5.33
C LEU A 82 -2.88 8.74 -4.35
N PHE A 83 -1.66 8.48 -3.86
CA PHE A 83 -1.00 9.25 -2.81
C PHE A 83 0.07 10.19 -3.37
N PHE A 84 0.19 11.35 -2.75
CA PHE A 84 1.36 12.20 -2.89
C PHE A 84 2.48 11.70 -1.97
N ASP A 85 3.70 11.65 -2.49
CA ASP A 85 4.85 11.27 -1.68
C ASP A 85 5.19 12.38 -0.68
N LEU A 86 5.39 12.00 0.57
CA LEU A 86 5.81 12.89 1.65
C LEU A 86 7.15 12.39 2.18
N GLU A 87 8.23 13.05 1.75
CA GLU A 87 9.57 12.72 2.22
C GLU A 87 9.66 12.85 3.75
N ILE A 88 10.24 11.83 4.37
CA ILE A 88 10.55 11.86 5.79
C ILE A 88 11.90 12.57 5.94
N ASN A 89 11.92 13.72 6.63
CA ASN A 89 13.14 14.43 7.01
C ASN A 89 13.82 13.80 8.21
#